data_AF-X7YJS4-F1
#
_entry.id   AF-X7YJS4-F1
#
_cell.length_a   1.000
_cell.length_b   1.000
_cell.length_c   1.000
_cell.angle_alpha   90.00
_cell.angle_beta   90.00
_cell.angle_gamma   90.00
#
_symmetry.space_group_name_H-M   'P 1'
#
loop_
_entity.id
_entity.type
_entity.pdbx_description
1 polymer ?
#
loop_
_entity_poly.entity_id
_entity_poly.type
_entity_poly.pdbx_seq_one_letter_code
_entity_poly.pdbx_strand_id
1 'polypeptide(L)'
;MRSGTARSGELDIYYEDMGHPDDPAVLLIMGLGAQLLLWRKAFCDKLVADGLRVIRYDNRDVGLSSKFDRRKAGGSRIVNMIKFWLGLRAKSVYTLEDMADDAAAVLDHLGIEQAHVVGASMGGMIAQIFAARFPERTRSLAVIFSSNNRRFLPPPAPRALMAVLNAPPPSSPREVIVDNAVRVTRIIGSPPTRRRRNASARRRSRATSAASTRGHTTAFRGGAG
;
A
#
# COMPACT_ATOMS: atom_id res chain seq x y z
N MET A 1 -15.77 0.37 11.38
CA MET A 1 -14.87 -0.18 10.34
C MET A 1 -15.25 -1.63 10.15
N ARG A 2 -15.61 -1.99 8.92
CA ARG A 2 -16.03 -3.32 8.47
C ARG A 2 -14.90 -3.91 7.62
N SER A 3 -14.81 -5.22 7.54
CA SER A 3 -13.84 -5.90 6.67
C SER A 3 -14.42 -7.21 6.14
N GLY A 4 -13.99 -7.63 4.96
CA GLY A 4 -14.48 -8.85 4.32
C GLY A 4 -13.67 -9.22 3.09
N THR A 5 -14.18 -10.16 2.32
CA THR A 5 -13.59 -10.61 1.05
C THR A 5 -14.62 -10.49 -0.07
N ALA A 6 -14.25 -9.80 -1.15
CA ALA A 6 -15.04 -9.72 -2.38
C ALA A 6 -14.55 -10.78 -3.37
N ARG A 7 -15.48 -11.38 -4.12
CA ARG A 7 -15.15 -12.36 -5.16
C ARG A 7 -14.84 -11.67 -6.47
N SER A 8 -13.64 -11.91 -7.02
CA SER A 8 -13.24 -11.50 -8.37
C SER A 8 -12.92 -12.74 -9.18
N GLY A 9 -13.93 -13.27 -9.88
CA GLY A 9 -13.87 -14.59 -10.52
C GLY A 9 -13.58 -15.69 -9.48
N GLU A 10 -12.42 -16.34 -9.62
CA GLU A 10 -11.95 -17.37 -8.69
C GLU A 10 -11.23 -16.82 -7.45
N LEU A 11 -10.92 -15.53 -7.41
CA LEU A 11 -10.10 -14.88 -6.39
C LEU A 11 -10.93 -14.28 -5.25
N ASP A 12 -10.36 -14.29 -4.06
CA ASP A 12 -10.82 -13.52 -2.90
C ASP A 12 -9.97 -12.27 -2.74
N ILE A 13 -10.63 -11.12 -2.75
CA ILE A 13 -10.02 -9.80 -2.59
C ILE A 13 -10.41 -9.25 -1.22
N TYR A 14 -9.46 -9.20 -0.30
CA TYR A 14 -9.69 -8.67 1.05
C TYR A 14 -9.82 -7.15 1.02
N TYR A 15 -10.85 -6.63 1.69
CA TYR A 15 -11.12 -5.20 1.79
C TYR A 15 -11.46 -4.77 3.21
N GLU A 16 -11.35 -3.46 3.42
CA GLU A 16 -11.85 -2.76 4.59
C GLU A 16 -12.72 -1.57 4.14
N ASP A 17 -13.84 -1.39 4.84
CA ASP A 17 -14.89 -0.42 4.57
C ASP A 17 -15.13 0.45 5.83
N MET A 18 -14.99 1.76 5.67
CA MET A 18 -15.02 2.73 6.76
C MET A 18 -15.98 3.89 6.42
N GLY A 19 -16.64 4.45 7.42
CA GLY A 19 -17.65 5.51 7.24
C GLY A 19 -19.09 4.98 7.16
N HIS A 20 -20.04 5.87 6.88
CA HIS A 20 -21.44 5.50 6.74
C HIS A 20 -21.67 4.80 5.39
N PRO A 21 -22.46 3.71 5.31
CA PRO A 21 -22.71 3.00 4.05
C PRO A 21 -23.32 3.87 2.94
N ASP A 22 -24.10 4.88 3.33
CA ASP A 22 -24.82 5.80 2.43
C ASP A 22 -24.00 7.03 2.01
N ASP A 23 -22.80 7.21 2.59
CA ASP A 23 -21.91 8.31 2.20
C ASP A 23 -21.29 8.05 0.81
N PRO A 24 -20.93 9.09 0.05
CA PRO A 24 -20.21 8.93 -1.21
C PRO A 24 -18.92 8.11 -1.05
N ALA A 25 -18.76 7.08 -1.89
CA ALA A 25 -17.64 6.15 -1.78
C ALA A 25 -16.34 6.71 -2.34
N VAL A 26 -15.23 6.36 -1.69
CA VAL A 26 -13.85 6.59 -2.15
C VAL A 26 -13.13 5.24 -2.16
N LEU A 27 -12.67 4.81 -3.34
CA LEU A 27 -11.88 3.59 -3.51
C LEU A 27 -10.38 3.93 -3.53
N LEU A 28 -9.64 3.36 -2.60
CA LEU A 28 -8.20 3.58 -2.43
C LEU A 28 -7.38 2.39 -2.93
N ILE A 29 -6.65 2.59 -4.03
CA ILE A 29 -5.86 1.56 -4.72
C ILE A 29 -4.37 1.77 -4.45
N MET A 30 -3.73 0.78 -3.84
CA MET A 30 -2.33 0.85 -3.45
C MET A 30 -1.37 0.30 -4.53
N GLY A 31 -0.09 0.65 -4.40
CA GLY A 31 0.96 0.29 -5.36
C GLY A 31 1.51 -1.13 -5.20
N LEU A 32 2.51 -1.46 -6.02
CA LEU A 32 3.10 -2.80 -6.12
C LEU A 32 3.59 -3.32 -4.77
N GLY A 33 3.11 -4.51 -4.37
CA GLY A 33 3.55 -5.21 -3.17
C GLY A 33 3.16 -4.53 -1.84
N ALA A 34 2.44 -3.42 -1.89
CA ALA A 34 2.04 -2.67 -0.72
C ALA A 34 0.62 -3.04 -0.29
N GLN A 35 0.49 -3.42 0.98
CA GLN A 35 -0.78 -3.77 1.60
C GLN A 35 -1.64 -2.51 1.83
N LEU A 36 -2.96 -2.69 1.93
CA LEU A 36 -3.94 -1.63 2.21
C LEU A 36 -3.58 -0.78 3.45
N LEU A 37 -2.82 -1.34 4.39
CA LEU A 37 -2.39 -0.65 5.61
C LEU A 37 -1.50 0.59 5.34
N LEU A 38 -0.90 0.70 4.16
CA LEU A 38 -0.16 1.90 3.76
C LEU A 38 -1.06 3.12 3.57
N TRP A 39 -2.35 2.92 3.27
CA TRP A 39 -3.37 3.95 3.42
C TRP A 39 -3.66 4.16 4.90
N ARG A 40 -2.72 4.75 5.64
CA ARG A 40 -2.74 4.81 7.12
C ARG A 40 -4.12 5.17 7.67
N LYS A 41 -4.57 4.48 8.72
CA LYS A 41 -5.90 4.69 9.32
C LYS A 41 -6.23 6.16 9.59
N ALA A 42 -5.28 6.93 10.11
CA ALA A 42 -5.45 8.37 10.37
C ALA A 42 -5.69 9.23 9.10
N PHE A 43 -5.33 8.75 7.91
CA PHE A 43 -5.71 9.38 6.65
C PHE A 43 -7.15 9.00 6.27
N CYS A 44 -7.51 7.71 6.35
CA CYS A 44 -8.88 7.25 6.12
C CYS A 44 -9.88 7.92 7.07
N ASP A 45 -9.54 8.03 8.35
CA ASP A 45 -10.39 8.66 9.37
C ASP A 45 -10.71 10.13 9.05
N LYS A 46 -9.81 10.84 8.35
CA LYS A 46 -10.08 12.22 7.90
C LYS A 46 -11.10 12.26 6.78
N LEU A 47 -10.95 11.40 5.78
CA LEU A 47 -11.93 11.29 4.69
C LEU A 47 -13.32 10.89 5.24
N VAL A 48 -13.35 9.97 6.21
CA VAL A 48 -14.60 9.59 6.89
C VAL A 48 -15.20 10.78 7.67
N ALA A 49 -14.37 11.56 8.38
CA ALA A 49 -14.85 12.75 9.07
C ALA A 49 -15.39 13.82 8.10
N ASP A 50 -14.92 13.83 6.86
CA ASP A 50 -15.40 14.69 5.77
C ASP A 50 -16.63 14.09 5.04
N GLY A 51 -17.26 13.04 5.59
CA GLY A 51 -18.50 12.46 5.07
C GLY A 51 -18.31 11.54 3.87
N LEU A 52 -17.18 10.83 3.79
CA LEU A 52 -16.88 9.87 2.73
C LEU A 52 -16.82 8.43 3.25
N ARG A 53 -17.40 7.51 2.49
CA ARG A 53 -17.25 6.06 2.71
C ARG A 53 -15.94 5.58 2.09
N VAL A 54 -14.95 5.26 2.92
CA VAL A 54 -13.61 4.88 2.47
C VAL A 54 -13.48 3.37 2.33
N ILE A 55 -13.19 2.92 1.11
CA ILE A 55 -12.90 1.53 0.77
C ILE A 55 -11.41 1.41 0.43
N ARG A 56 -10.69 0.52 1.12
CA ARG A 56 -9.32 0.13 0.76
C ARG A 56 -9.23 -1.38 0.71
N TYR A 57 -8.43 -1.92 -0.20
CA TYR A 57 -8.32 -3.37 -0.38
C TYR A 57 -6.90 -3.79 -0.68
N ASP A 58 -6.63 -5.07 -0.44
CA ASP A 58 -5.38 -5.70 -0.81
C ASP A 58 -5.46 -6.15 -2.27
N ASN A 59 -4.56 -5.64 -3.10
CA ASN A 59 -4.42 -6.16 -4.46
C ASN A 59 -4.18 -7.69 -4.43
N ARG A 60 -4.57 -8.38 -5.51
CA ARG A 60 -4.11 -9.76 -5.75
C ARG A 60 -2.60 -9.89 -5.52
N ASP A 61 -2.17 -11.04 -5.02
CA ASP A 61 -0.78 -11.29 -4.60
C ASP A 61 -0.28 -10.50 -3.38
N VAL A 62 -1.12 -9.70 -2.71
CA VAL A 62 -0.74 -8.86 -1.56
C VAL A 62 -1.63 -9.15 -0.35
N GLY A 63 -1.06 -9.01 0.86
CA GLY A 63 -1.81 -9.01 2.12
C GLY A 63 -2.68 -10.24 2.33
N LEU A 64 -3.98 -10.04 2.56
CA LEU A 64 -4.94 -11.11 2.82
C LEU A 64 -5.72 -11.58 1.57
N SER A 65 -5.49 -10.97 0.41
CA SER A 65 -6.09 -11.42 -0.86
C SER A 65 -5.45 -12.71 -1.40
N SER A 66 -6.08 -13.35 -2.39
CA SER A 66 -5.54 -14.55 -3.03
C SER A 66 -4.10 -14.38 -3.52
N LYS A 67 -3.33 -15.47 -3.43
CA LYS A 67 -1.92 -15.56 -3.85
C LYS A 67 -1.76 -16.52 -5.01
N PHE A 68 -0.98 -16.13 -6.00
CA PHE A 68 -0.60 -16.92 -7.16
C PHE A 68 0.72 -17.64 -6.91
N ASP A 69 0.82 -18.87 -7.42
CA ASP A 69 2.10 -19.57 -7.46
C ASP A 69 3.00 -18.89 -8.51
N ARG A 70 4.05 -18.20 -8.02
CA ARG A 70 5.05 -17.52 -8.85
C ARG A 70 5.73 -18.44 -9.86
N ARG A 71 5.70 -19.77 -9.68
CA ARG A 71 6.22 -20.75 -10.66
C ARG A 71 5.40 -20.75 -11.96
N LYS A 72 4.11 -20.39 -11.92
CA LYS A 72 3.22 -20.36 -13.09
C LYS A 72 3.50 -19.21 -14.06
N ALA A 73 4.23 -18.17 -13.64
CA ALA A 73 4.54 -17.03 -14.51
C ALA A 73 5.40 -17.42 -15.72
N GLY A 74 6.32 -18.39 -15.55
CA GLY A 74 7.26 -18.84 -16.57
C GLY A 74 8.25 -17.77 -17.03
N GLY A 75 9.52 -18.16 -17.21
CA GLY A 75 10.57 -17.30 -17.78
C GLY A 75 11.35 -16.46 -16.76
N SER A 76 12.51 -15.97 -17.21
CA SER A 76 13.42 -15.17 -16.40
C SER A 76 12.86 -13.78 -16.12
N ARG A 77 12.86 -13.34 -14.85
CA ARG A 77 12.46 -11.98 -14.43
C ARG A 77 13.23 -10.89 -15.20
N ILE A 78 14.50 -11.14 -15.48
CA ILE A 78 15.37 -10.23 -16.22
C ILE A 78 14.91 -10.13 -17.68
N VAL A 79 14.58 -11.25 -18.32
CA VAL A 79 14.07 -11.28 -19.70
C VAL A 79 12.73 -10.55 -19.81
N ASN A 80 11.82 -10.76 -18.86
CA ASN A 80 10.54 -10.05 -18.83
C ASN A 80 10.70 -8.54 -18.62
N MET A 81 11.70 -8.13 -17.83
CA MET A 81 12.02 -6.71 -17.63
C MET A 81 12.61 -6.06 -18.89
N ILE A 82 13.50 -6.75 -19.60
CA ILE A 82 14.03 -6.29 -20.90
C ILE A 82 12.90 -6.14 -21.91
N LYS A 83 12.00 -7.13 -22.00
CA LYS A 83 10.81 -7.05 -22.85
C LYS A 83 9.96 -5.82 -22.53
N PHE A 84 9.70 -5.56 -21.25
CA PHE A 84 8.96 -4.38 -20.81
C PHE A 84 9.63 -3.07 -21.25
N TRP A 85 10.95 -2.92 -21.07
CA TRP A 85 11.69 -1.72 -21.47
C TRP A 85 11.68 -1.51 -22.99
N LEU A 86 11.71 -2.61 -23.76
CA LEU A 86 11.60 -2.59 -25.22
C LEU A 86 10.14 -2.46 -25.71
N GLY A 87 9.16 -2.33 -24.81
CA GLY A 87 7.75 -2.24 -25.16
C GLY A 87 7.12 -3.54 -25.68
N LEU A 88 7.81 -4.68 -25.51
CA LEU A 88 7.35 -6.01 -25.87
C LEU A 88 6.49 -6.62 -24.75
N ARG A 89 5.53 -7.48 -25.13
CA ARG A 89 4.68 -8.19 -24.16
C ARG A 89 5.53 -9.17 -23.33
N ALA A 90 5.59 -8.93 -22.03
CA ALA A 90 6.14 -9.88 -21.06
C ALA A 90 5.06 -10.90 -20.66
N LYS A 91 5.45 -12.17 -20.48
CA LYS A 91 4.54 -13.19 -19.98
C LYS A 91 4.30 -12.93 -18.49
N SER A 92 3.06 -12.66 -18.11
CA SER A 92 2.63 -12.39 -16.73
C SER A 92 1.45 -13.28 -16.37
N VAL A 93 1.27 -13.55 -15.08
CA VAL A 93 0.14 -14.35 -14.56
C VAL A 93 -1.15 -13.56 -14.59
N TYR A 94 -1.05 -12.23 -14.49
CA TYR A 94 -2.14 -11.28 -14.58
C TYR A 94 -1.59 -9.91 -15.00
N THR A 95 -2.52 -9.06 -15.44
CA THR A 95 -2.30 -7.74 -16.02
C THR A 95 -2.84 -6.64 -15.09
N LEU A 96 -2.59 -5.37 -15.43
CA LEU A 96 -3.15 -4.25 -14.67
C LEU A 96 -4.65 -4.10 -14.92
N GLU A 97 -5.11 -4.55 -16.09
CA GLU A 97 -6.52 -4.67 -16.48
C GLU A 97 -7.24 -5.64 -15.55
N ASP A 98 -6.67 -6.82 -15.30
CA ASP A 98 -7.26 -7.76 -14.34
C ASP A 98 -7.34 -7.15 -12.92
N MET A 99 -6.35 -6.35 -12.52
CA MET A 99 -6.37 -5.65 -11.23
C MET A 99 -7.40 -4.51 -11.18
N ALA A 100 -7.75 -3.92 -12.32
CA ALA A 100 -8.85 -2.96 -12.40
C ALA A 100 -10.20 -3.69 -12.33
N ASP A 101 -10.30 -4.89 -12.89
CA ASP A 101 -11.49 -5.73 -12.76
C ASP A 101 -11.69 -6.19 -11.29
N ASP A 102 -10.61 -6.44 -10.53
CA ASP A 102 -10.70 -6.66 -9.07
C ASP A 102 -11.28 -5.47 -8.32
N ALA A 103 -10.88 -4.25 -8.68
CA ALA A 103 -11.41 -3.03 -8.10
C ALA A 103 -12.92 -2.92 -8.35
N ALA A 104 -13.38 -3.24 -9.56
CA ALA A 104 -14.80 -3.27 -9.90
C ALA A 104 -15.55 -4.32 -9.07
N ALA A 105 -15.00 -5.54 -8.96
CA ALA A 105 -15.58 -6.62 -8.18
C ALA A 105 -15.73 -6.27 -6.68
N VAL A 106 -14.80 -5.51 -6.11
CA VAL A 106 -14.92 -4.98 -4.73
C VAL A 106 -16.09 -4.01 -4.62
N LEU A 107 -16.29 -3.11 -5.60
CA LEU A 107 -17.43 -2.20 -5.59
C LEU A 107 -18.75 -2.94 -5.77
N ASP A 108 -18.81 -3.92 -6.67
CA ASP A 108 -20.00 -4.75 -6.91
C ASP A 108 -20.41 -5.51 -5.65
N HIS A 109 -19.45 -6.16 -4.99
CA HIS A 109 -19.70 -6.87 -3.74
C HIS A 109 -20.25 -5.97 -2.63
N LEU A 110 -19.85 -4.69 -2.62
CA LEU A 110 -20.30 -3.70 -1.64
C LEU A 110 -21.57 -2.95 -2.05
N GLY A 111 -22.13 -3.24 -3.23
CA GLY A 111 -23.29 -2.54 -3.78
C GLY A 111 -23.01 -1.07 -4.12
N ILE A 112 -21.76 -0.73 -4.45
CA ILE A 112 -21.36 0.65 -4.74
C ILE A 112 -21.42 0.89 -6.25
N GLU A 113 -22.40 1.67 -6.69
CA GLU A 113 -22.55 2.03 -8.10
C GLU A 113 -21.46 2.99 -8.59
N GLN A 114 -21.05 3.95 -7.77
CA GLN A 114 -20.11 4.99 -8.17
C GLN A 114 -19.16 5.38 -7.03
N ALA A 115 -17.87 5.55 -7.36
CA ALA A 115 -16.86 5.95 -6.38
C ALA A 115 -15.89 7.02 -6.93
N HIS A 116 -15.33 7.81 -6.01
CA HIS A 116 -14.09 8.55 -6.26
C HIS A 116 -12.92 7.57 -6.22
N VAL A 117 -12.15 7.48 -7.31
CA VAL A 117 -11.08 6.48 -7.44
C VAL A 117 -9.74 7.15 -7.21
N VAL A 118 -8.97 6.65 -6.24
CA VAL A 118 -7.68 7.21 -5.84
C VAL A 118 -6.61 6.13 -5.93
N GLY A 119 -5.59 6.35 -6.76
CA GLY A 119 -4.51 5.39 -6.97
C GLY A 119 -3.13 5.95 -6.64
N ALA A 120 -2.32 5.20 -5.91
CA ALA A 120 -0.93 5.58 -5.59
C ALA A 120 0.10 4.65 -6.26
N SER A 121 1.12 5.22 -6.90
CA SER A 121 2.16 4.49 -7.63
C SER A 121 1.55 3.54 -8.67
N MET A 122 1.86 2.23 -8.69
CA MET A 122 1.17 1.26 -9.56
C MET A 122 -0.36 1.32 -9.41
N GLY A 123 -0.88 1.63 -8.23
CA GLY A 123 -2.32 1.82 -8.02
C GLY A 123 -2.89 2.99 -8.81
N GLY A 124 -2.08 3.99 -9.15
CA GLY A 124 -2.45 5.07 -10.06
C GLY A 124 -2.60 4.60 -11.52
N MET A 125 -1.81 3.61 -11.95
CA MET A 125 -2.00 2.98 -13.26
C MET A 125 -3.30 2.17 -13.30
N ILE A 126 -3.57 1.39 -12.25
CA ILE A 126 -4.82 0.64 -12.10
C ILE A 126 -6.01 1.60 -12.10
N ALA A 127 -5.95 2.69 -11.33
CA ALA A 127 -7.00 3.70 -11.27
C ALA A 127 -7.29 4.36 -12.63
N GLN A 128 -6.26 4.62 -13.44
CA GLN A 128 -6.43 5.14 -14.80
C GLN A 128 -7.12 4.12 -15.72
N ILE A 129 -6.71 2.84 -15.65
CA ILE A 129 -7.34 1.75 -16.42
C ILE A 129 -8.79 1.55 -15.99
N PHE A 130 -9.06 1.56 -14.68
CA PHE A 130 -10.41 1.50 -14.12
C PHE A 130 -11.28 2.63 -14.66
N ALA A 131 -10.81 3.89 -14.57
CA ALA A 131 -11.56 5.05 -15.04
C ALA A 131 -11.85 5.00 -16.55
N ALA A 132 -10.95 4.41 -17.35
CA ALA A 132 -11.14 4.26 -18.78
C ALA A 132 -12.13 3.13 -19.15
N ARG A 133 -12.15 2.04 -18.37
CA ARG A 133 -13.01 0.86 -18.61
C ARG A 133 -14.40 0.98 -17.99
N PHE A 134 -14.50 1.67 -16.86
CA PHE A 134 -15.70 1.83 -16.05
C PHE A 134 -15.99 3.34 -15.80
N PRO A 135 -16.13 4.16 -16.87
CA PRO A 135 -16.34 5.60 -16.74
C PRO A 135 -17.63 5.92 -15.95
N GLU A 136 -18.69 5.14 -16.13
CA GLU A 136 -19.97 5.27 -15.43
C GLU A 136 -19.88 4.97 -13.93
N ARG A 137 -18.84 4.23 -13.49
CA ARG A 137 -18.56 3.91 -12.08
C ARG A 137 -17.61 4.91 -11.43
N THR A 138 -17.03 5.83 -12.21
CA THR A 138 -15.95 6.72 -11.76
C THR A 138 -16.43 8.17 -11.61
N ARG A 139 -16.64 8.63 -10.36
CA ARG A 139 -17.04 10.02 -10.07
C ARG A 139 -15.92 11.03 -10.28
N SER A 140 -14.73 10.66 -9.82
CA SER A 140 -13.50 11.44 -10.03
C SER A 140 -12.30 10.52 -9.95
N LEU A 141 -11.18 10.96 -10.52
CA LEU A 141 -9.91 10.24 -10.49
C LEU A 141 -8.83 11.08 -9.82
N ALA A 142 -8.13 10.53 -8.84
CA ALA A 142 -6.93 11.11 -8.27
C ALA A 142 -5.73 10.15 -8.42
N VAL A 143 -4.62 10.66 -8.96
CA VAL A 143 -3.41 9.88 -9.24
C VAL A 143 -2.24 10.44 -8.42
N ILE A 144 -1.61 9.58 -7.63
CA ILE A 144 -0.62 9.98 -6.64
C ILE A 144 0.73 9.29 -6.94
N PHE A 145 1.73 10.08 -7.34
CA PHE A 145 3.11 9.63 -7.61
C PHE A 145 3.20 8.45 -8.62
N SER A 146 2.40 8.49 -9.68
CA SER A 146 2.32 7.44 -10.71
C SER A 146 2.76 7.96 -12.09
N SER A 147 2.82 7.05 -13.07
CA SER A 147 2.86 7.38 -14.50
C SER A 147 1.63 6.81 -15.23
N ASN A 148 1.52 7.10 -16.52
CA ASN A 148 0.48 6.58 -17.43
C ASN A 148 0.87 5.25 -18.10
N ASN A 149 1.94 4.59 -17.64
CA ASN A 149 2.44 3.31 -18.15
C ASN A 149 2.70 3.26 -19.68
N ARG A 150 2.95 4.41 -20.33
CA ARG A 150 3.28 4.45 -21.76
C ARG A 150 4.55 3.66 -22.08
N ARG A 151 4.66 3.14 -23.31
CA ARG A 151 5.89 2.51 -23.80
C ARG A 151 7.08 3.49 -23.72
N PHE A 152 8.27 2.97 -23.46
CA PHE A 152 9.53 3.72 -23.39
C PHE A 152 9.60 4.79 -22.28
N LEU A 153 8.92 4.58 -21.15
CA LEU A 153 9.20 5.39 -19.97
C LEU A 153 10.65 5.19 -19.50
N PRO A 154 11.32 6.26 -19.02
CA PRO A 154 12.64 6.13 -18.44
C PRO A 154 12.56 5.14 -17.28
N PRO A 155 13.56 4.27 -17.16
CA PRO A 155 13.53 3.23 -16.16
C PRO A 155 13.59 3.77 -14.74
N PRO A 156 13.09 3.02 -13.75
CA PRO A 156 13.26 3.39 -12.35
C PRO A 156 14.74 3.57 -12.01
N ALA A 157 15.05 4.45 -11.06
CA ALA A 157 16.42 4.61 -10.58
C ALA A 157 17.02 3.24 -10.19
N PRO A 158 18.25 2.89 -10.60
CA PRO A 158 18.82 1.56 -10.42
C PRO A 158 18.79 1.06 -8.97
N ARG A 159 18.99 1.96 -7.99
CA ARG A 159 18.91 1.65 -6.56
C ARG A 159 17.50 1.26 -6.11
N ALA A 160 16.46 1.93 -6.61
CA ALA A 160 15.08 1.62 -6.30
C ALA A 160 14.67 0.27 -6.94
N LEU A 161 15.10 0.04 -8.17
CA LEU A 161 14.86 -1.23 -8.87
C LEU A 161 15.53 -2.41 -8.15
N MET A 162 16.80 -2.29 -7.79
CA MET A 162 17.53 -3.33 -7.06
C MET A 162 16.94 -3.60 -5.67
N ALA A 163 16.41 -2.59 -4.99
CA ALA A 163 15.75 -2.76 -3.70
C ALA A 163 14.49 -3.62 -3.80
N VAL A 164 13.73 -3.48 -4.90
CA VAL A 164 12.52 -4.29 -5.17
C VAL A 164 12.89 -5.70 -5.64
N LEU A 165 13.90 -5.84 -6.50
CA LEU A 165 14.33 -7.15 -7.04
C LEU A 165 14.96 -8.05 -5.98
N ASN A 166 15.73 -7.48 -5.05
CA ASN A 166 16.42 -8.20 -3.98
C ASN A 166 15.55 -8.36 -2.72
N ALA A 167 14.25 -8.58 -2.90
CA ALA A 167 13.36 -8.89 -1.78
C ALA A 167 13.66 -10.30 -1.23
N PRO A 168 13.66 -10.50 0.10
CA PRO A 168 13.88 -11.79 0.71
C PRO A 168 12.78 -12.80 0.31
N PRO A 169 13.07 -14.11 0.29
CA PRO A 169 12.05 -15.14 0.08
C PRO A 169 10.89 -15.03 1.08
N PRO A 170 9.65 -15.38 0.71
CA PRO A 170 8.51 -15.36 1.64
C PRO A 170 8.70 -16.26 2.88
N SER A 171 9.55 -17.29 2.78
CA SER A 171 9.92 -18.19 3.87
C SER A 171 10.95 -17.60 4.84
N SER A 172 11.43 -16.37 4.61
CA SER A 172 12.41 -15.72 5.49
C SER A 172 11.78 -15.38 6.85
N PRO A 173 12.59 -15.30 7.93
CA PRO A 173 12.10 -14.85 9.23
C PRO A 173 11.40 -13.49 9.14
N ARG A 174 10.39 -13.30 9.99
CA ARG A 174 9.54 -12.09 9.98
C ARG A 174 10.37 -10.82 10.12
N GLU A 175 11.39 -10.85 10.97
CA GLU A 175 12.30 -9.73 11.24
C GLU A 175 13.01 -9.31 9.94
N VAL A 176 13.48 -10.27 9.15
CA VAL A 176 14.16 -10.03 7.85
C VAL A 176 13.21 -9.38 6.85
N ILE A 177 11.96 -9.82 6.81
CA ILE A 177 10.93 -9.24 5.92
C ILE A 177 10.62 -7.80 6.34
N VAL A 178 10.47 -7.55 7.65
CA VAL A 178 10.22 -6.21 8.21
C VAL A 178 11.39 -5.28 7.94
N ASP A 179 12.62 -5.71 8.19
CA ASP A 179 13.82 -4.92 7.94
C ASP A 179 13.99 -4.58 6.46
N ASN A 180 13.71 -5.54 5.57
CA ASN A 180 13.68 -5.28 4.15
C ASN A 180 12.60 -4.24 3.77
N ALA A 181 11.40 -4.34 4.32
CA ALA A 181 10.33 -3.37 4.06
C ALA A 181 10.71 -1.95 4.52
N VAL A 182 11.36 -1.82 5.68
CA VAL A 182 11.90 -0.54 6.19
C VAL A 182 13.01 -0.02 5.27
N ARG A 183 13.93 -0.88 4.85
CA ARG A 183 15.03 -0.54 3.92
C ARG A 183 14.48 -0.02 2.58
N VAL A 184 13.59 -0.77 1.95
CA VAL A 184 12.97 -0.39 0.66
C VAL A 184 12.25 0.95 0.81
N THR A 185 11.46 1.13 1.87
CA THR A 185 10.73 2.39 2.13
C THR A 185 11.67 3.59 2.28
N ARG A 186 12.86 3.42 2.89
CA ARG A 186 13.87 4.49 2.98
C ARG A 186 14.51 4.81 1.63
N ILE A 187 14.66 3.82 0.75
CA ILE A 187 15.28 4.01 -0.57
C ILE A 187 14.30 4.69 -1.54
N ILE A 188 13.03 4.27 -1.54
CA ILE A 188 12.01 4.79 -2.47
C ILE A 188 11.32 6.06 -1.95
N GLY A 189 11.32 6.27 -0.63
CA GLY A 189 10.70 7.43 -0.01
C GLY A 189 11.54 8.69 -0.18
N SER A 190 10.88 9.85 -0.22
CA SER A 190 11.57 11.15 -0.24
C SER A 190 12.46 11.31 1.01
N PRO A 191 13.61 12.00 0.89
CA PRO A 191 14.43 12.36 2.04
C PRO A 191 13.58 12.98 3.15
N PRO A 192 13.85 12.67 4.43
CA PRO A 192 13.06 13.23 5.52
C PRO A 192 13.10 14.76 5.45
N THR A 193 11.94 15.36 5.25
CA THR A 193 11.80 16.82 5.22
C THR A 193 12.35 17.43 6.51
N ARG A 194 12.89 18.65 6.43
CA ARG A 194 13.42 19.41 7.59
C ARG A 194 12.42 19.44 8.77
N ARG A 195 11.12 19.50 8.47
CA ARG A 195 10.02 19.43 9.44
C ARG A 195 9.90 18.08 10.16
N ARG A 196 10.11 16.95 9.46
CA ARG A 196 10.16 15.60 10.07
C ARG A 196 11.43 15.36 10.87
N ARG A 197 12.57 15.92 10.45
CA ARG A 197 13.82 15.90 11.24
C ARG A 197 13.59 16.59 12.60
N ASN A 198 13.02 17.79 12.59
CA ASN A 198 12.73 18.55 13.82
C ASN A 198 11.67 17.88 14.71
N ALA A 199 10.64 17.24 14.12
CA ALA A 199 9.65 16.49 14.88
C ALA A 199 10.25 15.24 15.57
N SER A 200 11.17 14.53 14.89
CA SER A 200 11.91 13.40 15.48
C SER A 200 12.93 13.83 16.54
N ALA A 201 13.52 15.02 16.39
CA ALA A 201 14.40 15.62 17.38
C ALA A 201 13.62 16.07 18.62
N ARG A 202 12.46 16.71 18.46
CA ARG A 202 11.54 17.08 19.56
C ARG A 202 10.95 15.88 20.28
N ARG A 203 10.66 14.78 19.57
CA ARG A 203 10.23 13.51 20.21
C ARG A 203 11.36 12.87 21.03
N ARG A 204 12.59 12.94 20.54
CA ARG A 204 13.78 12.47 21.28
C ARG A 204 14.10 13.35 22.49
N SER A 205 14.00 14.67 22.37
CA SER A 205 14.22 15.59 23.50
C SER A 205 13.15 15.48 24.58
N ARG A 206 11.88 15.22 24.21
CA ARG A 206 10.80 14.94 25.18
C ARG A 206 10.95 13.57 25.86
N ALA A 207 11.50 12.58 25.17
CA ALA A 207 11.79 11.27 25.75
C ALA A 207 12.99 11.33 26.72
N THR A 208 14.02 12.14 26.43
CA THR A 208 15.15 12.34 27.33
C THR A 208 14.80 13.24 28.53
N SER A 209 13.91 14.23 28.38
CA SER A 209 13.45 15.04 29.52
C SER A 209 12.51 14.27 30.47
N ALA A 210 11.73 13.31 29.96
CA ALA A 210 10.85 12.48 30.78
C ALA A 210 11.58 11.36 31.53
N ALA A 211 12.83 11.05 31.17
CA ALA A 211 13.67 10.07 31.84
C ALA A 211 14.54 10.66 32.97
N SER A 212 14.49 11.97 33.20
CA SER A 212 15.37 12.68 34.16
C SER A 212 14.72 13.01 35.51
N THR A 213 13.48 12.57 35.79
CA THR A 213 12.75 12.98 37.00
C THR A 213 12.19 11.82 37.82
N ARG A 214 12.99 10.77 38.07
CA ARG A 214 12.76 9.82 39.18
C ARG A 214 14.08 9.39 39.82
N GLY A 215 14.51 10.18 40.79
CA GLY A 215 15.56 9.83 41.74
C GLY A 215 15.14 10.28 43.13
N HIS A 216 14.08 9.67 43.69
CA HIS A 216 13.81 9.74 45.12
C HIS A 216 14.06 8.36 45.72
N THR A 217 15.22 8.25 46.35
CA THR A 217 15.66 7.11 47.16
C THR A 217 14.89 7.15 48.48
N THR A 218 13.96 6.21 48.68
CA THR A 218 13.39 5.92 50.00
C THR A 218 14.34 4.98 50.75
N ALA A 219 14.86 5.46 51.88
CA ALA A 219 15.76 4.72 52.77
C ALA A 219 15.03 3.60 53.51
N PHE A 220 15.66 2.43 53.55
CA PHE A 220 15.25 1.23 54.28
C PHE A 220 15.51 1.41 55.79
N ARG A 221 14.49 1.17 56.63
CA ARG A 221 14.63 0.96 58.07
C ARG A 221 15.05 -0.49 58.32
N GLY A 222 16.12 -0.71 59.06
CA GLY A 222 16.48 -1.97 59.70
C GLY A 222 16.84 -1.69 61.15
N GLY A 223 16.14 -2.33 62.10
CA GLY A 223 16.39 -2.21 63.53
C GLY A 223 17.28 -3.33 64.05
N ALA A 224 17.94 -3.06 65.17
CA ALA A 224 18.40 -4.05 66.14
C ALA A 224 18.23 -3.44 67.54
N GLY A 225 17.47 -4.13 68.38
CA GLY A 225 17.89 -4.37 69.76
C GLY A 225 18.62 -5.72 69.79
#